data_AF-A0A4Y7Q5B1-F1
#
_entry.id   AF-A0A4Y7Q5B1-F1
#
_cell.length_a   1.000
_cell.length_b   1.000
_cell.length_c   1.000
_cell.angle_alpha   90.00
_cell.angle_beta   90.00
_cell.angle_gamma   90.00
#
_symmetry.space_group_name_H-M   'P 1'
#
loop_
_entity.id
_entity.type
_entity.pdbx_description
1 polymer ?
#
loop_
_entity_poly.entity_id
_entity_poly.type
_entity_poly.pdbx_seq_one_letter_code
_entity_poly.pdbx_strand_id
1 'polypeptide(L)'
;MRSLLFKFRQQLDSFLGPVLPYYIVGRLLSPIRSGVRRGLKHLRPAIEERLRKYEEFGQNYPDEPNDMLTWLMDEAEGDERELENLCLRMLAVNITAIHTTSMTFTHIMYHLASKPHYIKPMREEVERVINSMTKLRKVDSFVKEKLRFTGFGILQ
;
A
#
# COMPACT_ATOMS: atom_id res chain seq x y z
N MET A 1 31.41 -37.55 22.39
CA MET A 1 30.41 -36.50 22.71
C MET A 1 30.88 -35.07 22.36
N ARG A 2 32.08 -34.63 22.77
CA ARG A 2 32.58 -33.27 22.47
C ARG A 2 32.76 -32.93 20.98
N SER A 3 33.14 -33.90 20.15
CA SER A 3 33.32 -33.72 18.70
C SER A 3 31.99 -33.51 17.94
N LEU A 4 30.91 -34.14 18.39
CA LEU A 4 29.57 -33.98 17.79
C LEU A 4 28.97 -32.61 18.10
N LEU A 5 29.14 -32.12 19.34
CA LEU A 5 28.73 -30.77 19.73
C LEU A 5 29.51 -29.67 18.97
N PHE A 6 30.79 -29.92 18.68
CA PHE A 6 31.61 -29.01 17.89
C PHE A 6 31.15 -28.94 16.43
N LYS A 7 30.89 -30.08 15.80
CA LYS A 7 30.34 -30.14 14.43
C LYS A 7 28.95 -29.52 14.33
N PHE A 8 28.09 -29.77 15.31
CA PHE A 8 26.75 -29.18 15.36
C PHE A 8 26.79 -27.65 15.49
N ARG A 9 27.66 -27.12 16.37
CA ARG A 9 27.89 -25.67 16.50
C ARG A 9 28.42 -25.05 15.20
N GLN A 10 29.42 -25.68 14.57
CA GLN A 10 30.00 -25.20 13.31
C GLN A 10 28.98 -25.17 12.17
N GLN A 11 28.08 -26.16 12.13
CA GLN A 11 27.00 -26.23 11.15
C GLN A 11 25.90 -25.20 11.42
N LEU A 12 25.57 -24.94 12.69
CA LEU A 12 24.64 -23.90 13.10
C LEU A 12 25.15 -22.50 12.76
N ASP A 13 26.44 -22.23 13.04
CA ASP A 13 27.11 -20.96 12.76
C ASP A 13 27.21 -20.70 11.24
N SER A 14 27.38 -21.75 10.41
CA SER A 14 27.39 -21.61 8.94
C SER A 14 26.02 -21.25 8.34
N PHE A 15 24.93 -21.64 9.00
CA PHE A 15 23.56 -21.35 8.58
C PHE A 15 23.03 -20.02 9.15
N LEU A 16 23.35 -19.70 10.41
CA LEU A 16 22.88 -18.48 11.09
C LEU A 16 23.79 -17.28 10.87
N GLY A 17 25.09 -17.49 10.67
CA GLY A 17 26.10 -16.45 10.46
C GLY A 17 25.75 -15.44 9.36
N PRO A 18 25.27 -15.85 8.18
CA PRO A 18 24.88 -14.92 7.12
C PRO A 18 23.44 -14.41 7.22
N VAL A 19 22.59 -14.90 8.12
CA VAL A 19 21.16 -14.47 8.21
C VAL A 19 20.95 -13.50 9.36
N LEU A 20 21.62 -13.73 10.49
CA LEU A 20 21.50 -12.93 11.70
C LEU A 20 21.87 -11.44 11.48
N PRO A 21 22.94 -11.10 10.74
CA PRO A 21 23.28 -9.71 10.46
C PRO A 21 22.22 -9.03 9.59
N TYR A 22 21.66 -9.70 8.58
CA TYR A 22 20.60 -9.12 7.75
C TYR A 22 19.30 -8.90 8.53
N TYR A 23 18.98 -9.80 9.46
CA TYR A 23 17.83 -9.63 10.35
C TYR A 23 18.02 -8.44 11.30
N ILE A 24 19.20 -8.31 11.91
CA ILE A 24 19.53 -7.21 12.82
C ILE A 24 19.61 -5.88 12.08
N VAL A 25 20.31 -5.83 10.94
CA VAL A 25 20.45 -4.64 10.10
C VAL A 25 19.09 -4.25 9.51
N GLY A 26 18.30 -5.21 9.04
CA GLY A 26 16.93 -4.96 8.57
C GLY A 26 16.04 -4.39 9.68
N ARG A 27 16.13 -4.90 10.92
CA ARG A 27 15.36 -4.38 12.05
C ARG A 27 15.82 -2.99 12.50
N LEU A 28 17.12 -2.69 12.40
CA LEU A 28 17.71 -1.43 12.86
C LEU A 28 17.58 -0.31 11.83
N LEU A 29 17.74 -0.62 10.54
CA LEU A 29 17.73 0.36 9.45
C LEU A 29 16.38 0.45 8.72
N SER A 30 15.38 -0.39 9.07
CA SER A 30 14.08 -0.32 8.40
C SER A 30 13.40 1.04 8.62
N PRO A 31 13.11 1.78 7.53
CA PRO A 31 12.41 3.06 7.61
C PRO A 31 10.93 2.88 8.01
N ILE A 32 10.44 1.64 8.08
CA ILE A 32 9.05 1.34 8.45
C ILE A 32 8.75 1.88 9.86
N ARG A 33 9.67 1.71 10.82
CA ARG A 33 9.44 2.17 12.20
C ARG A 33 9.24 3.69 12.30
N SER A 34 10.05 4.45 11.57
CA SER A 34 9.92 5.90 11.54
C SER A 34 8.67 6.34 10.75
N GLY A 35 8.33 5.62 9.69
CA GLY A 35 7.09 5.76 8.93
C GLY A 35 5.85 5.55 9.80
N VAL A 36 5.79 4.45 10.54
CA VAL A 36 4.71 4.13 11.48
C VAL A 36 4.60 5.18 12.56
N ARG A 37 5.71 5.56 13.20
CA ARG A 37 5.69 6.63 14.22
C ARG A 37 5.12 7.94 13.69
N ARG A 38 5.44 8.33 12.45
CA ARG A 38 4.87 9.52 11.81
C ARG A 38 3.40 9.32 11.46
N GLY A 39 3.03 8.16 10.90
CA GLY A 39 1.63 7.83 10.60
C GLY A 39 0.76 7.89 11.86
N LEU A 40 1.24 7.31 12.96
CA LEU A 40 0.61 7.35 14.27
C LEU A 40 0.37 8.78 14.75
N LYS A 41 1.31 9.71 14.54
CA LYS A 41 1.13 11.12 14.91
C LYS A 41 -0.13 11.73 14.26
N HIS A 42 -0.49 11.29 13.05
CA HIS A 42 -1.61 11.84 12.28
C HIS A 42 -2.90 11.02 12.42
N LEU A 43 -2.80 9.69 12.46
CA LEU A 43 -3.94 8.78 12.48
C LEU A 43 -4.48 8.54 13.87
N ARG A 44 -3.65 8.65 14.92
CA ARG A 44 -4.04 8.39 16.31
C ARG A 44 -5.32 9.14 16.73
N PRO A 45 -5.46 10.47 16.53
CA PRO A 45 -6.67 11.17 16.98
C PRO A 45 -7.94 10.65 16.29
N ALA A 46 -7.85 10.30 15.01
CA ALA A 46 -8.99 9.81 14.24
C ALA A 46 -9.38 8.37 14.60
N ILE A 47 -8.41 7.53 14.97
CA ILE A 47 -8.61 6.15 15.41
C ILE A 47 -9.19 6.14 16.83
N GLU A 48 -8.58 6.88 17.77
CA GLU A 48 -9.04 6.95 19.17
C GLU A 48 -10.47 7.50 19.27
N GLU A 49 -10.80 8.53 18.47
CA GLU A 49 -12.16 9.06 18.40
C GLU A 49 -13.18 8.01 17.93
N ARG A 50 -12.84 7.22 16.91
CA ARG A 50 -13.73 6.17 16.39
C ARG A 50 -13.89 5.02 17.37
N LEU A 51 -12.81 4.57 18.00
CA LEU A 51 -12.85 3.55 19.05
C LEU A 51 -13.77 3.97 20.20
N ARG A 52 -13.68 5.24 20.66
CA ARG A 52 -14.59 5.75 21.70
C ARG A 52 -16.05 5.71 21.26
N LYS A 53 -16.34 6.08 20.01
CA LYS A 53 -17.71 6.01 19.47
C LYS A 53 -18.23 4.58 19.36
N TYR A 54 -17.39 3.62 19.00
CA TYR A 54 -17.76 2.21 18.98
C TYR A 54 -18.07 1.68 20.39
N GLU A 55 -17.34 2.14 21.40
CA GLU A 55 -17.63 1.79 22.80
C GLU A 55 -18.95 2.42 23.28
N GLU A 56 -19.24 3.66 22.89
CA GLU A 56 -20.42 4.40 23.35
C GLU A 56 -21.72 4.00 22.62
N PHE A 57 -21.66 3.85 21.30
CA PHE A 57 -22.84 3.67 20.44
C PHE A 57 -22.89 2.30 19.75
N GLY A 58 -21.81 1.53 19.80
CA GLY A 58 -21.64 0.33 18.97
C GLY A 58 -21.19 0.65 17.53
N GLN A 59 -21.02 -0.40 16.74
CA GLN A 59 -20.79 -0.29 15.29
C GLN A 59 -22.06 0.16 14.56
N ASN A 60 -21.94 0.77 13.37
CA ASN A 60 -23.06 1.26 12.55
C ASN A 60 -23.87 2.35 13.24
N TYR A 61 -23.20 3.24 13.98
CA TYR A 61 -23.87 4.39 14.60
C TYR A 61 -24.30 5.41 13.53
N PRO A 62 -25.35 6.24 13.77
CA PRO A 62 -26.02 7.03 12.72
C PRO A 62 -25.13 7.95 11.88
N ASP A 63 -24.03 8.47 12.46
CA ASP A 63 -23.09 9.40 11.80
C ASP A 63 -21.71 8.75 11.54
N GLU A 64 -21.67 7.44 11.35
CA GLU A 64 -20.44 6.72 11.08
C GLU A 64 -19.86 7.09 9.70
N PRO A 65 -18.58 7.52 9.62
CA PRO A 65 -17.95 7.78 8.34
C PRO A 65 -17.87 6.51 7.49
N ASN A 66 -18.38 6.54 6.26
CA ASN A 66 -18.17 5.47 5.28
C ASN A 66 -16.86 5.70 4.53
N ASP A 67 -15.75 5.33 5.15
CA ASP A 67 -14.40 5.53 4.62
C ASP A 67 -13.48 4.32 4.86
N MET A 68 -12.27 4.39 4.29
CA MET A 68 -11.27 3.33 4.39
C MET A 68 -10.89 2.99 5.83
N LEU A 69 -10.90 3.97 6.76
CA LEU A 69 -10.56 3.68 8.14
C LEU A 69 -11.64 2.84 8.80
N THR A 70 -12.90 3.19 8.57
CA THR A 70 -14.06 2.41 9.03
C THR A 70 -14.01 0.99 8.47
N TRP A 71 -13.80 0.81 7.16
CA TRP A 71 -13.70 -0.52 6.55
C TRP A 71 -12.55 -1.36 7.15
N LEU A 72 -11.42 -0.73 7.47
CA LEU A 72 -10.29 -1.43 8.12
C LEU A 72 -10.59 -1.79 9.59
N MET A 73 -11.39 -0.99 10.29
CA MET A 73 -11.78 -1.25 11.68
C MET A 73 -12.85 -2.34 11.77
N ASP A 74 -13.80 -2.36 10.85
CA ASP A 74 -14.87 -3.38 10.79
C ASP A 74 -14.30 -4.78 10.52
N GLU A 75 -13.34 -4.87 9.61
CA GLU A 75 -12.66 -6.12 9.25
C GLU A 75 -11.59 -6.54 10.28
N ALA A 76 -11.24 -5.68 11.24
CA ALA A 76 -10.18 -6.00 12.20
C ALA A 76 -10.65 -6.97 13.29
N GLU A 77 -9.89 -8.04 13.50
CA GLU A 77 -10.11 -9.03 14.56
C GLU A 77 -8.95 -9.05 15.56
N GLY A 78 -9.24 -9.35 16.83
CA GLY A 78 -8.20 -9.55 17.85
C GLY A 78 -7.24 -8.35 18.00
N ASP A 79 -5.94 -8.62 17.87
CA ASP A 79 -4.86 -7.64 17.97
C ASP A 79 -4.81 -6.68 16.78
N GLU A 80 -5.46 -6.99 15.65
CA GLU A 80 -5.55 -6.07 14.52
C GLU A 80 -6.33 -4.80 14.84
N ARG A 81 -7.18 -4.83 15.88
CA ARG A 81 -7.92 -3.68 16.40
C ARG A 81 -7.05 -2.73 17.19
N GLU A 82 -5.83 -3.14 17.55
CA GLU A 82 -4.90 -2.26 18.24
C GLU A 82 -4.54 -1.07 17.35
N LEU A 83 -4.40 0.09 18.00
CA LEU A 83 -4.18 1.37 17.32
C LEU A 83 -2.96 1.37 16.39
N GLU A 84 -1.87 0.72 16.79
CA GLU A 84 -0.67 0.60 15.95
C GLU A 84 -0.90 -0.28 14.72
N ASN A 85 -1.68 -1.35 14.86
CA ASN A 85 -2.00 -2.28 13.78
C ASN A 85 -2.98 -1.65 12.78
N LEU A 86 -4.00 -0.91 13.25
CA LEU A 86 -4.87 -0.10 12.39
C LEU A 86 -4.07 0.96 11.61
N CYS A 87 -3.13 1.63 12.28
CA CYS A 87 -2.22 2.57 11.60
C CYS A 87 -1.36 1.88 10.54
N LEU A 88 -0.81 0.70 10.86
CA LEU A 88 -0.01 -0.09 9.92
C LEU A 88 -0.82 -0.49 8.68
N ARG A 89 -2.05 -0.96 8.86
CA ARG A 89 -2.97 -1.31 7.77
C ARG A 89 -3.26 -0.11 6.88
N MET A 90 -3.56 1.04 7.48
CA MET A 90 -3.80 2.29 6.73
C MET A 90 -2.56 2.71 5.92
N LEU A 91 -1.37 2.60 6.49
CA LEU A 91 -0.11 2.89 5.78
C LEU A 91 0.13 1.90 4.64
N ALA A 92 -0.15 0.61 4.84
CA ALA A 92 0.02 -0.41 3.82
C ALA A 92 -0.89 -0.17 2.60
N VAL A 93 -2.15 0.18 2.82
CA VAL A 93 -3.10 0.55 1.75
C VAL A 93 -2.59 1.77 0.99
N ASN A 94 -2.17 2.82 1.69
CA ASN A 94 -1.65 4.04 1.07
C ASN A 94 -0.40 3.78 0.22
N ILE A 95 0.57 3.02 0.75
CA ILE A 95 1.81 2.67 0.04
C ILE A 95 1.47 1.91 -1.25
N THR A 96 0.62 0.88 -1.16
CA THR A 96 0.19 0.09 -2.32
C THR A 96 -0.50 0.96 -3.37
N ALA A 97 -1.42 1.83 -2.96
CA ALA A 97 -2.15 2.71 -3.86
C ALA A 97 -1.23 3.74 -4.55
N ILE A 98 -0.33 4.39 -3.81
CA ILE A 98 0.57 5.41 -4.34
C ILE A 98 1.54 4.81 -5.36
N HIS A 99 2.15 3.66 -5.07
CA HIS A 99 3.12 3.06 -5.98
C HIS A 99 2.48 2.62 -7.29
N THR A 100 1.39 1.87 -7.21
CA THR A 100 0.72 1.33 -8.40
C THR A 100 0.20 2.44 -9.31
N THR A 101 -0.45 3.47 -8.76
CA THR A 101 -0.98 4.59 -9.53
C THR A 101 0.13 5.47 -10.12
N SER A 102 1.16 5.81 -9.34
CA SER A 102 2.26 6.66 -9.80
C SER A 102 3.09 6.00 -10.90
N MET A 103 3.37 4.70 -10.77
CA MET A 103 4.06 3.93 -11.81
C MET A 103 3.22 3.87 -13.08
N THR A 104 1.95 3.49 -12.96
CA THR A 104 1.02 3.42 -14.10
C THR A 104 0.95 4.76 -14.83
N PHE A 105 0.78 5.85 -14.07
CA PHE A 105 0.73 7.19 -14.64
C PHE A 105 2.03 7.56 -15.37
N THR A 106 3.17 7.29 -14.74
CA THR A 106 4.49 7.51 -15.34
C THR A 106 4.63 6.76 -16.68
N HIS A 107 4.26 5.47 -16.72
CA HIS A 107 4.30 4.68 -17.94
C HIS A 107 3.36 5.19 -19.03
N ILE A 108 2.15 5.61 -18.65
CA ILE A 108 1.18 6.25 -19.56
C ILE A 108 1.82 7.49 -20.20
N MET A 109 2.43 8.36 -19.39
CA MET A 109 3.06 9.60 -19.86
C MET A 109 4.22 9.35 -20.83
N TYR A 110 5.13 8.42 -20.50
CA TYR A 110 6.21 8.03 -21.42
C TYR A 110 5.67 7.44 -22.74
N HIS A 111 4.59 6.68 -22.69
CA HIS A 111 4.00 6.13 -23.89
C HIS A 111 3.31 7.18 -24.76
N LEU A 112 2.69 8.19 -24.15
CA LEU A 112 2.11 9.30 -24.89
C LEU A 112 3.19 10.15 -25.56
N ALA A 113 4.29 10.39 -24.86
CA ALA A 113 5.44 11.10 -25.41
C ALA A 113 6.04 10.37 -26.63
N SER A 114 6.12 9.03 -26.59
CA SER A 114 6.64 8.22 -27.71
C SER A 114 5.62 7.97 -28.83
N LYS A 115 4.31 8.11 -28.57
CA LYS A 115 3.24 7.93 -29.56
C LYS A 115 2.23 9.09 -29.55
N PRO A 116 2.61 10.27 -30.07
CA PRO A 116 1.77 11.48 -29.99
C PRO A 116 0.43 11.38 -30.73
N HIS A 117 0.29 10.46 -31.69
CA HIS A 117 -0.95 10.28 -32.46
C HIS A 117 -2.17 9.89 -31.60
N TYR A 118 -1.97 9.35 -30.40
CA TYR A 118 -3.06 9.08 -29.45
C TYR A 118 -3.58 10.33 -28.72
N ILE A 119 -2.80 11.41 -28.66
CA ILE A 119 -3.11 12.58 -27.81
C ILE A 119 -4.35 13.32 -28.31
N LYS A 120 -4.38 13.69 -29.60
CA LYS A 120 -5.50 14.47 -30.17
C LYS A 120 -6.86 13.76 -30.03
N PRO A 121 -7.00 12.48 -30.43
CA PRO A 121 -8.28 11.78 -30.30
C PRO A 121 -8.79 11.65 -28.86
N MET A 122 -7.90 11.55 -27.88
CA MET A 122 -8.24 11.50 -26.45
C MET A 122 -8.60 12.88 -25.90
N ARG A 123 -7.88 13.95 -26.28
CA ARG A 123 -8.25 15.32 -25.89
C ARG A 123 -9.65 15.69 -26.39
N GLU A 124 -9.95 15.40 -27.65
CA GLU A 124 -11.29 15.60 -28.21
C GLU A 124 -12.37 14.78 -27.49
N GLU A 125 -12.04 13.60 -26.95
CA GLU A 125 -12.96 12.84 -26.11
C GLU A 125 -13.16 13.51 -24.75
N VAL A 126 -12.09 13.92 -24.07
CA VAL A 126 -12.15 14.59 -22.76
C VAL A 126 -12.95 15.88 -22.84
N GLU A 127 -12.73 16.69 -23.88
CA GLU A 127 -13.45 17.95 -24.09
C GLU A 127 -14.96 17.73 -24.33
N ARG A 128 -15.33 16.65 -25.03
CA ARG A 128 -16.74 16.29 -25.25
C ARG A 128 -17.43 15.74 -24.00
N VAL A 129 -16.67 15.18 -23.06
CA VAL A 129 -17.20 14.39 -21.93
C VAL A 129 -16.70 14.92 -20.58
N ILE A 130 -16.59 16.25 -20.45
CA ILE A 130 -15.98 16.88 -19.27
C ILE A 130 -16.65 16.50 -17.94
N ASN A 131 -17.95 16.17 -17.96
CA ASN A 131 -18.74 15.85 -16.77
C ASN A 131 -19.01 14.36 -16.57
N SER A 132 -18.40 13.45 -17.34
CA SER A 132 -18.73 12.02 -17.25
C SER A 132 -17.52 11.12 -17.50
N MET A 133 -16.79 10.82 -16.42
CA MET A 133 -15.65 9.91 -16.44
C MET A 133 -15.95 8.55 -17.10
N THR A 134 -17.18 8.04 -16.93
CA THR A 134 -17.62 6.74 -17.46
C THR A 134 -17.68 6.68 -18.99
N LYS A 135 -17.66 7.82 -19.70
CA LYS A 135 -17.68 7.84 -21.18
C LYS A 135 -16.32 8.14 -21.82
N LEU A 136 -15.23 8.19 -21.04
CA LEU A 136 -13.86 8.33 -21.56
C LEU A 136 -13.34 7.01 -22.15
N ARG A 137 -13.96 6.52 -23.22
CA ARG A 137 -13.69 5.20 -23.81
C ARG A 137 -12.27 5.09 -24.38
N LYS A 138 -11.77 6.11 -25.07
CA LYS A 138 -10.42 6.11 -25.65
C LYS A 138 -9.35 6.22 -24.57
N VAL A 139 -9.54 7.10 -23.58
CA VAL A 139 -8.61 7.22 -22.45
C VAL A 139 -8.55 5.90 -21.67
N ASP A 140 -9.71 5.34 -21.31
CA ASP A 140 -9.81 4.06 -20.60
C ASP A 140 -9.18 2.91 -21.41
N SER A 141 -9.45 2.84 -22.72
CA SER A 141 -8.83 1.83 -23.60
C SER A 141 -7.30 1.97 -23.67
N PHE A 142 -6.79 3.20 -23.74
CA PHE A 142 -5.35 3.45 -23.75
C PHE A 142 -4.69 3.01 -22.45
N VAL A 143 -5.26 3.40 -21.30
CA VAL A 143 -4.77 2.98 -19.98
C VAL A 143 -4.77 1.45 -19.85
N LYS A 144 -5.86 0.79 -20.25
CA LYS A 144 -5.97 -0.68 -20.22
C LYS A 144 -4.91 -1.35 -21.09
N GLU A 145 -4.67 -0.85 -22.29
CA GLU A 145 -3.63 -1.41 -23.17
C GLU A 145 -2.23 -1.18 -22.59
N LYS A 146 -1.97 -0.05 -21.91
CA LYS A 146 -0.70 0.15 -21.19
C LYS A 146 -0.54 -0.86 -20.06
N LEU A 147 -1.56 -1.03 -19.23
CA LEU A 147 -1.54 -1.98 -18.12
C LEU A 147 -1.36 -3.42 -18.61
N ARG A 148 -1.91 -3.78 -19.78
CA ARG A 148 -1.70 -5.10 -20.42
C ARG A 148 -0.23 -5.37 -20.74
N PHE A 149 0.50 -4.36 -21.20
CA PHE A 149 1.93 -4.52 -21.56
C PHE A 149 2.89 -4.39 -20.40
N THR A 150 2.59 -3.52 -19.42
CA THR A 150 3.49 -3.27 -18.28
C THR A 150 3.38 -4.36 -17.22
N GLY A 151 2.22 -5.02 -17.07
CA GLY A 151 1.98 -6.02 -16.03
C GLY A 151 1.95 -5.41 -14.62
N PHE A 152 1.05 -5.89 -13.76
CA PHE A 152 1.08 -5.51 -12.34
C PHE A 152 2.29 -6.17 -11.67
N GLY A 153 3.27 -5.37 -11.22
CA GLY A 153 4.34 -5.84 -10.33
C GLY A 153 5.64 -6.29 -11.00
N ILE A 154 5.86 -6.05 -12.29
CA ILE A 154 7.21 -6.22 -12.86
C ILE A 154 8.03 -4.99 -12.49
N LEU A 155 8.89 -5.14 -11.48
CA LEU A 155 10.02 -4.25 -11.24
C LEU A 155 10.83 -4.16 -12.55
N GLN A 156 10.68 -3.06 -13.29
CA GLN A 156 11.62 -2.66 -14.33
C GLN A 156 12.61 -1.64 -13.75
#